data_AF-A0A9X2EMD4-F1
#
_entry.id   AF-A0A9X2EMD4-F1
#
_cell.length_a   1.000
_cell.length_b   1.000
_cell.length_c   1.000
_cell.angle_alpha   90.00
_cell.angle_beta   90.00
_cell.angle_gamma   90.00
#
_symmetry.space_group_name_H-M   'P 1'
#
loop_
_entity.id
_entity.type
_entity.pdbx_description
1 polymer ?
#
loop_
_entity_poly.entity_id
_entity_poly.type
_entity_poly.pdbx_seq_one_letter_code
_entity_poly.pdbx_strand_id
1 'polypeptide(L)'
;MLDSLVDSNAARIAVLALVFIAVVIVTILIASRLGERREVRSRLAEETGGSVGVGTPRSTRLRGEENRGAWVDAVNRLEKAGINLVDTKNEGLRRKMVAAGYDSPSAPRIFNLIRILATFGLPLFLVLWVFITGSEMGLVGLYFVVVISALFGYVIPGLLLQVKVDRRQEEMVNGFPDALDLMLVCVEAGLGLETAFDRVGMEMMHSHPLLAHQFASVVLEMRAGRSREDALRRLADRAGVDEIRAFSTLLIQSQKLGSSVAATLRVYAAEMREKRRMRAEERAHRLPVLLSMPLVGCMLPVMVGVLMVPAVIRAIRTVIPALG
;
A
#
# COMPACT_ATOMS: atom_id res chain seq x y z
N MET A 1 24.73 -4.71 46.95
CA MET A 1 23.30 -4.33 47.09
C MET A 1 22.59 -4.09 45.76
N LEU A 2 23.29 -3.85 44.64
CA LEU A 2 22.69 -3.80 43.30
C LEU A 2 22.44 -5.20 42.70
N ASP A 3 23.25 -6.20 43.05
CA ASP A 3 23.13 -7.56 42.49
C ASP A 3 21.92 -8.35 43.01
N SER A 4 21.44 -8.06 44.23
CA SER A 4 20.26 -8.73 44.80
C SER A 4 18.93 -8.20 44.26
N LEU A 5 18.95 -7.04 43.61
CA LEU A 5 17.78 -6.54 42.89
C LEU A 5 17.67 -7.26 41.54
N VAL A 6 18.78 -7.49 40.83
CA VAL A 6 18.83 -8.13 39.49
C VAL A 6 18.37 -9.60 39.48
N ASP A 7 18.37 -10.27 40.64
CA ASP A 7 17.98 -11.68 40.73
C ASP A 7 16.47 -11.91 40.94
N SER A 8 15.72 -10.88 41.31
CA SER A 8 14.27 -11.00 41.42
C SER A 8 13.62 -10.92 40.04
N ASN A 9 12.78 -11.90 39.70
CA ASN A 9 11.96 -11.86 38.47
C ASN A 9 11.18 -10.54 38.37
N ALA A 10 10.78 -9.95 39.50
CA ALA A 10 10.12 -8.65 39.59
C ALA A 10 11.00 -7.48 39.12
N ALA A 11 12.28 -7.43 39.50
CA ALA A 11 13.19 -6.38 39.02
C ALA A 11 13.59 -6.58 37.56
N ARG A 12 13.73 -7.84 37.10
CA ARG A 12 13.93 -8.14 35.68
C ARG A 12 12.76 -7.62 34.84
N ILE A 13 11.52 -7.80 35.31
CA ILE A 13 10.31 -7.25 34.68
C ILE A 13 10.29 -5.73 34.74
N ALA A 14 10.64 -5.12 35.87
CA ALA A 14 10.66 -3.66 36.02
C ALA A 14 11.69 -3.01 35.08
N VAL A 15 12.89 -3.59 34.96
CA VAL A 15 13.94 -3.13 34.05
C VAL A 15 13.52 -3.32 32.59
N LEU A 16 12.92 -4.46 32.23
CA LEU A 16 12.44 -4.70 30.88
C LEU A 16 11.27 -3.79 30.50
N ALA A 17 10.34 -3.52 31.43
CA ALA A 17 9.26 -2.56 31.22
C ALA A 17 9.80 -1.14 31.05
N LEU A 18 10.81 -0.75 31.84
CA LEU A 18 11.45 0.56 31.73
C LEU A 18 12.23 0.71 30.42
N VAL A 19 12.96 -0.32 29.99
CA VAL A 19 13.66 -0.35 28.69
C VAL A 19 12.65 -0.33 27.54
N PHE A 20 11.55 -1.08 27.64
CA PHE A 20 10.47 -1.05 26.65
C PHE A 20 9.88 0.36 26.54
N ILE A 21 9.54 1.00 27.67
CA ILE A 21 9.04 2.38 27.72
C ILE A 21 10.06 3.36 27.13
N ALA A 22 11.35 3.21 27.44
CA ALA A 22 12.41 4.05 26.87
C ALA A 22 12.53 3.87 25.35
N VAL A 23 12.49 2.64 24.85
CA VAL A 23 12.49 2.35 23.40
C VAL A 23 11.23 2.89 22.73
N VAL A 24 10.06 2.80 23.37
CA VAL A 24 8.81 3.39 22.89
C VAL A 24 8.98 4.91 22.75
N ILE A 25 9.49 5.58 23.78
CA ILE A 25 9.70 7.03 23.78
C ILE A 25 10.71 7.45 22.72
N VAL A 26 11.81 6.71 22.57
CA VAL A 26 12.85 6.96 21.55
C VAL A 26 12.30 6.73 20.15
N THR A 27 11.50 5.68 19.94
CA THR A 27 10.88 5.40 18.63
C THR A 27 9.88 6.50 18.26
N ILE A 28 9.08 6.98 19.22
CA ILE A 28 8.18 8.13 19.03
C ILE A 28 8.97 9.39 18.70
N LEU A 29 10.09 9.65 19.39
CA LEU A 29 10.99 10.80 19.13
C LEU A 29 11.69 10.72 17.77
N ILE A 30 12.12 9.54 17.34
CA ILE A 30 12.77 9.34 16.05
C ILE A 30 11.74 9.49 14.92
N ALA A 31 10.56 8.89 15.08
CA ALA A 31 9.47 9.03 14.13
C ALA A 31 9.03 10.49 13.95
N SER A 32 9.00 11.28 15.03
CA SER A 32 8.69 12.71 14.95
C SER A 32 9.82 13.53 14.29
N ARG A 33 11.09 13.25 14.63
CA ARG A 33 12.25 13.97 14.06
C ARG A 33 12.55 13.67 12.58
N LEU A 34 12.23 12.47 12.11
CA LEU A 34 12.36 12.12 10.68
C LEU A 34 11.22 12.71 9.83
N GLY A 35 10.07 13.01 10.44
CA GLY A 35 8.96 13.72 9.79
C GLY A 35 9.32 15.17 9.44
N GLU A 36 9.95 15.90 10.38
CA GLU A 36 10.30 17.32 10.21
C GLU A 36 11.30 17.58 9.08
N ARG A 37 12.24 16.65 8.81
CA ARG A 37 13.23 16.83 7.74
C ARG A 37 12.64 16.74 6.33
N ARG A 38 11.46 16.12 6.15
CA ARG A 38 10.75 16.12 4.85
C ARG A 38 9.93 17.39 4.63
N GLU A 39 9.50 18.05 5.70
CA GLU A 39 8.71 19.29 5.67
C GLU A 39 9.52 20.50 5.17
N VAL A 40 10.82 20.56 5.48
CA VAL A 40 11.69 21.66 5.01
C VAL A 40 11.91 21.61 3.48
N ARG A 41 11.87 20.41 2.88
CA ARG A 41 11.97 20.25 1.42
C ARG A 41 10.68 20.59 0.67
N SER A 42 9.50 20.44 1.31
CA SER A 42 8.23 20.80 0.68
C SER A 42 7.94 22.31 0.71
N ARG A 43 8.51 23.05 1.68
CA ARG A 43 8.38 24.51 1.74
C ARG A 43 9.07 25.24 0.57
N LEU A 44 10.11 24.64 -0.01
CA LEU A 44 10.77 25.16 -1.22
C LEU A 44 9.97 24.88 -2.51
N ALA A 45 8.99 23.96 -2.48
CA ALA A 45 8.14 23.65 -3.62
C ALA A 45 6.80 24.41 -3.59
N GLU A 46 6.44 25.00 -2.45
CA GLU A 46 5.14 25.66 -2.23
C GLU A 46 5.18 27.18 -2.48
N GLU A 47 6.36 27.81 -2.57
CA GLU A 47 6.50 29.24 -2.91
C GLU A 47 6.27 29.55 -4.42
N THR A 48 5.98 28.56 -5.26
CA THR A 48 5.70 28.77 -6.70
C THR A 48 4.25 28.49 -7.11
N GLY A 49 3.34 28.18 -6.16
CA GLY A 49 1.96 27.81 -6.46
C GLY A 49 0.93 28.44 -5.53
N GLY A 50 0.57 29.69 -5.82
CA GLY A 50 -0.36 30.50 -5.04
C GLY A 50 -1.71 29.85 -4.70
N SER A 51 -2.17 30.24 -3.52
CA SER A 51 -3.42 29.91 -2.83
C SER A 51 -4.72 30.15 -3.61
N VAL A 52 -5.66 29.22 -3.51
CA VAL A 52 -7.11 29.52 -3.49
C VAL A 52 -7.77 28.66 -2.42
N GLY A 53 -8.20 29.31 -1.33
CA GLY A 53 -9.02 28.69 -0.29
C GLY A 53 -10.45 28.46 -0.78
N VAL A 54 -11.03 27.31 -0.43
CA VAL A 54 -12.46 27.05 -0.63
C VAL A 54 -13.02 26.38 0.61
N GLY A 55 -14.08 27.01 1.14
CA GLY A 55 -14.78 26.67 2.36
C GLY A 55 -15.41 25.29 2.39
N THR A 56 -15.61 24.84 3.63
CA THR A 56 -16.20 23.56 4.03
C THR A 56 -17.69 23.50 3.65
N PRO A 57 -18.15 22.52 2.84
CA PRO A 57 -19.56 22.21 2.76
C PRO A 57 -19.90 21.10 3.76
N ARG A 58 -20.90 21.41 4.58
CA ARG A 58 -21.62 20.54 5.51
C ARG A 58 -22.74 19.83 4.74
N SER A 59 -22.74 18.49 4.73
CA SER A 59 -23.84 17.52 4.46
C SER A 59 -23.24 16.27 3.78
N THR A 60 -23.71 15.02 3.91
CA THR A 60 -24.97 14.44 4.35
C THR A 60 -24.64 13.03 4.89
N ARG A 61 -25.06 12.71 6.12
CA ARG A 61 -24.95 11.35 6.68
C ARG A 61 -26.04 10.48 6.08
N LEU A 62 -25.68 9.37 5.42
CA LEU A 62 -26.60 8.25 5.22
C LEU A 62 -25.86 6.90 5.24
N ARG A 63 -26.32 6.05 6.17
CA ARG A 63 -26.44 4.59 6.09
C ARG A 63 -25.16 3.75 6.07
N GLY A 64 -24.60 3.54 7.26
CA GLY A 64 -23.57 2.53 7.54
C GLY A 64 -23.13 2.52 9.01
N GLU A 65 -24.07 2.62 9.94
CA GLU A 65 -23.86 2.74 11.39
C GLU A 65 -24.43 1.52 12.13
N GLU A 66 -23.70 0.40 12.18
CA GLU A 66 -24.00 -0.59 13.22
C GLU A 66 -22.76 -1.23 13.83
N ASN A 67 -21.62 -1.31 13.11
CA ASN A 67 -20.39 -1.93 13.65
C ASN A 67 -19.18 -0.95 13.74
N ARG A 68 -19.42 0.36 13.64
CA ARG A 68 -18.37 1.41 13.58
C ARG A 68 -18.10 2.13 14.91
N GLY A 69 -18.93 1.93 15.94
CA GLY A 69 -18.84 2.65 17.22
C GLY A 69 -17.60 2.29 18.05
N ALA A 70 -17.34 1.00 18.25
CA ALA A 70 -16.33 0.54 19.21
C ALA A 70 -14.90 1.02 18.89
N TRP A 71 -14.50 1.00 17.61
CA TRP A 71 -13.17 1.44 17.20
C TRP A 71 -13.03 2.96 17.17
N VAL A 72 -14.08 3.70 16.81
CA VAL A 72 -14.08 5.16 16.83
C VAL A 72 -14.06 5.69 18.27
N ASP A 73 -14.77 5.03 19.17
CA ASP A 73 -14.79 5.35 20.60
C ASP A 73 -13.45 5.03 21.28
N ALA A 74 -12.79 3.94 20.90
CA ALA A 74 -11.44 3.61 21.36
C ALA A 74 -10.42 4.68 20.92
N VAL A 75 -10.50 5.14 19.67
CA VAL A 75 -9.66 6.26 19.17
C VAL A 75 -9.90 7.53 19.98
N ASN A 76 -11.17 7.91 20.19
CA ASN A 76 -11.52 9.13 20.93
C ASN A 76 -11.10 9.08 22.41
N ARG A 77 -11.10 7.90 23.04
CA ARG A 77 -10.62 7.70 24.41
C ARG A 77 -9.11 7.79 24.51
N LEU A 78 -8.39 7.29 23.51
CA LEU A 78 -6.93 7.33 23.47
C LEU A 78 -6.39 8.73 23.13
N GLU A 79 -7.11 9.50 22.32
CA GLU A 79 -6.82 10.92 22.02
C GLU A 79 -7.01 11.80 23.28
N LYS A 80 -8.02 11.51 24.11
CA LYS A 80 -8.19 12.14 25.43
C LYS A 80 -7.10 11.78 26.45
N ALA A 81 -6.38 10.68 26.24
CA ALA A 81 -5.28 10.24 27.11
C ALA A 81 -3.92 10.90 26.78
N GLY A 82 -3.88 11.90 25.89
CA GLY A 82 -2.69 12.72 25.64
C GLY A 82 -1.69 12.15 24.63
N ILE A 83 -1.98 10.99 24.02
CA ILE A 83 -1.25 10.50 22.86
C ILE A 83 -1.87 11.16 21.63
N ASN A 84 -1.23 12.21 21.11
CA ASN A 84 -1.62 12.78 19.82
C ASN A 84 -1.36 11.76 18.71
N LEU A 85 -2.36 10.90 18.44
CA LEU A 85 -2.46 10.09 17.22
C LEU A 85 -2.70 10.95 15.96
N VAL A 86 -2.77 12.26 16.18
CA VAL A 86 -3.04 13.34 15.26
C VAL A 86 -1.73 13.74 14.60
N ASP A 87 -1.44 13.10 13.48
CA ASP A 87 -0.95 13.88 12.34
C ASP A 87 -2.08 13.97 11.31
N THR A 88 -3.02 14.87 11.62
CA THR A 88 -4.15 15.27 10.76
C THR A 88 -3.67 15.86 9.42
N LYS A 89 -2.35 16.07 9.25
CA LYS A 89 -1.73 16.61 8.03
C LYS A 89 -0.98 15.58 7.19
N ASN A 90 -1.06 14.28 7.48
CA ASN A 90 -0.59 13.27 6.53
C ASN A 90 -1.57 13.14 5.35
N GLU A 91 -1.67 14.18 4.54
CA GLU A 91 -2.43 14.19 3.29
C GLU A 91 -1.98 13.03 2.39
N GLY A 92 -0.69 12.67 2.44
CA GLY A 92 -0.15 11.49 1.78
C GLY A 92 -0.75 10.17 2.28
N LEU A 93 -0.96 9.99 3.59
CA LEU A 93 -1.62 8.79 4.12
C LEU A 93 -3.10 8.78 3.74
N ARG A 94 -3.78 9.93 3.85
CA ARG A 94 -5.18 10.05 3.41
C ARG A 94 -5.34 9.68 1.94
N ARG A 95 -4.47 10.20 1.06
CA ARG A 95 -4.45 9.87 -0.37
C ARG A 95 -4.23 8.37 -0.60
N LYS A 96 -3.28 7.74 0.11
CA LYS A 96 -3.06 6.29 0.03
C LYS A 96 -4.28 5.49 0.49
N MET A 97 -5.00 5.95 1.50
CA MET A 97 -6.20 5.28 2.00
C MET A 97 -7.38 5.40 1.04
N VAL A 98 -7.56 6.57 0.42
CA VAL A 98 -8.54 6.75 -0.67
C VAL A 98 -8.18 5.84 -1.85
N ALA A 99 -6.90 5.75 -2.24
CA ALA A 99 -6.45 4.82 -3.28
C ALA A 99 -6.70 3.33 -2.91
N ALA A 100 -6.62 2.98 -1.63
CA ALA A 100 -6.98 1.65 -1.12
C ALA A 100 -8.51 1.40 -1.09
N GLY A 101 -9.32 2.43 -1.35
CA GLY A 101 -10.78 2.43 -1.30
C GLY A 101 -11.38 2.63 0.08
N TYR A 102 -10.65 3.29 0.98
CA TYR A 102 -11.16 3.73 2.28
C TYR A 102 -11.41 5.23 2.24
N ASP A 103 -12.64 5.62 1.86
CA ASP A 103 -13.03 7.02 1.71
C ASP A 103 -13.45 7.70 3.02
N SER A 104 -13.37 6.98 4.14
CA SER A 104 -13.82 7.49 5.45
C SER A 104 -12.81 8.50 6.02
N PRO A 105 -13.28 9.66 6.53
CA PRO A 105 -12.42 10.64 7.20
C PRO A 105 -11.66 10.09 8.41
N SER A 106 -12.16 9.02 9.04
CA SER A 106 -11.52 8.38 10.19
C SER A 106 -10.55 7.26 9.80
N ALA A 107 -10.44 6.88 8.51
CA ALA A 107 -9.58 5.78 8.07
C ALA A 107 -8.11 5.98 8.46
N PRO A 108 -7.47 7.17 8.29
CA PRO A 108 -6.08 7.38 8.69
C PRO A 108 -5.86 7.19 10.19
N ARG A 109 -6.84 7.59 10.99
CA ARG A 109 -6.80 7.46 12.46
C ARG A 109 -6.88 5.99 12.88
N ILE A 110 -7.81 5.24 12.29
CA ILE A 110 -7.99 3.81 12.56
C ILE A 110 -6.74 3.03 12.16
N PHE A 111 -6.12 3.35 11.02
CA PHE A 111 -4.89 2.70 10.59
C PHE A 111 -3.71 2.98 11.51
N ASN A 112 -3.54 4.23 11.96
CA ASN A 112 -2.51 4.54 12.95
C ASN A 112 -2.76 3.83 14.28
N LEU A 113 -4.02 3.69 14.71
CA LEU A 113 -4.37 2.90 15.89
C LEU A 113 -3.97 1.42 15.71
N ILE A 114 -4.35 0.80 14.58
CA ILE A 114 -3.98 -0.59 14.27
C ILE A 114 -2.46 -0.75 14.23
N ARG A 115 -1.75 0.23 13.65
CA ARG A 115 -0.29 0.21 13.57
C ARG A 115 0.37 0.29 14.95
N ILE A 116 -0.10 1.18 15.81
CA ILE A 116 0.38 1.31 17.20
C ILE A 116 0.05 0.02 17.97
N LEU A 117 -1.16 -0.49 17.84
CA LEU A 117 -1.59 -1.73 18.49
C LEU A 117 -0.77 -2.93 18.01
N ALA A 118 -0.45 -3.03 16.72
CA ALA A 118 0.41 -4.06 16.19
C ALA A 118 1.87 -3.89 16.65
N THR A 119 2.37 -2.66 16.71
CA THR A 119 3.75 -2.34 17.12
C THR A 119 4.01 -2.67 18.58
N PHE A 120 3.03 -2.48 19.47
CA PHE A 120 3.18 -2.73 20.91
C PHE A 120 2.51 -4.02 21.38
N GLY A 121 1.38 -4.40 20.79
CA GLY A 121 0.62 -5.59 21.14
C GLY A 121 1.34 -6.88 20.75
N LEU A 122 2.02 -6.90 19.60
CA LEU A 122 2.76 -8.08 19.13
C LEU A 122 3.97 -8.42 20.04
N PRO A 123 4.87 -7.48 20.40
CA PRO A 123 5.93 -7.75 21.37
C PRO A 123 5.37 -8.10 22.76
N LEU A 124 4.34 -7.41 23.23
CA LEU A 124 3.72 -7.69 24.54
C LEU A 124 3.15 -9.11 24.59
N PHE A 125 2.46 -9.53 23.54
CA PHE A 125 1.91 -10.88 23.42
C PHE A 125 3.00 -11.94 23.42
N LEU A 126 4.09 -11.74 22.66
CA LEU A 126 5.20 -12.68 22.61
C LEU A 126 5.96 -12.77 23.94
N VAL A 127 6.16 -11.66 24.64
CA VAL A 127 6.79 -11.66 25.97
C VAL A 127 5.91 -12.40 26.98
N LEU A 128 4.59 -12.17 26.96
CA LEU A 128 3.64 -12.88 27.82
C LEU A 128 3.63 -14.39 27.51
N TRP A 129 3.70 -14.75 26.22
CA TRP A 129 3.77 -16.15 25.77
C TRP A 129 5.03 -16.86 26.30
N VAL A 130 6.20 -16.22 26.14
CA VAL A 130 7.49 -16.72 26.65
C VAL A 130 7.44 -16.92 28.17
N PHE A 131 6.78 -15.99 28.89
CA PHE A 131 6.60 -16.08 30.34
C PHE A 131 5.70 -17.25 30.77
N ILE A 132 4.56 -17.45 30.08
CA ILE A 132 3.63 -18.55 30.38
C ILE A 132 4.26 -19.92 30.07
N THR A 133 5.07 -19.98 29.01
CA THR A 133 5.72 -21.23 28.57
C THR A 133 6.95 -21.58 29.43
N GLY A 134 7.40 -20.66 30.30
CA GLY A 134 8.55 -20.89 31.19
C GLY A 134 9.88 -21.08 30.45
N SER A 135 9.98 -20.62 29.21
CA SER A 135 11.20 -20.76 28.41
C SER A 135 12.29 -19.84 28.95
N GLU A 136 13.44 -20.40 29.31
CA GLU A 136 14.61 -19.63 29.76
C GLU A 136 15.33 -18.98 28.57
N MET A 137 14.69 -17.97 27.96
CA MET A 137 15.37 -17.09 27.02
C MET A 137 16.28 -16.14 27.80
N GLY A 138 17.57 -16.15 27.48
CA GLY A 138 18.50 -15.14 28.00
C GLY A 138 18.06 -13.71 27.64
N LEU A 139 18.50 -12.73 28.44
CA LEU A 139 18.17 -11.29 28.28
C LEU A 139 18.39 -10.79 26.84
N VAL A 140 19.48 -11.24 26.21
CA VAL A 140 19.82 -10.89 24.81
C VAL A 140 18.78 -11.45 23.83
N GLY A 141 18.34 -12.69 24.02
CA GLY A 141 17.33 -13.33 23.18
C GLY A 141 15.96 -12.64 23.29
N LEU A 142 15.54 -12.30 24.51
CA LEU A 142 14.29 -11.57 24.73
C LEU A 142 14.33 -10.15 24.13
N TYR A 143 15.46 -9.47 24.23
CA TYR A 143 15.67 -8.16 23.58
C TYR A 143 15.48 -8.25 22.06
N PHE A 144 16.11 -9.23 21.39
CA PHE A 144 15.93 -9.43 19.95
C PHE A 144 14.49 -9.76 19.58
N VAL A 145 13.80 -10.61 20.36
CA VAL A 145 12.38 -10.93 20.13
C VAL A 145 11.53 -9.67 20.20
N VAL A 146 11.71 -8.81 21.21
CA VAL A 146 10.94 -7.56 21.36
C VAL A 146 11.24 -6.59 20.21
N VAL A 147 12.50 -6.38 19.86
CA VAL A 147 12.89 -5.44 18.80
C VAL A 147 12.39 -5.91 17.43
N ILE A 148 12.59 -7.19 17.10
CA ILE A 148 12.17 -7.77 15.82
C ILE A 148 10.64 -7.75 15.71
N SER A 149 9.93 -8.16 16.76
CA SER A 149 8.46 -8.17 16.76
C SER A 149 7.85 -6.77 16.67
N ALA A 150 8.42 -5.77 17.36
CA ALA A 150 8.01 -4.38 17.22
C ALA A 150 8.24 -3.86 15.79
N LEU A 151 9.38 -4.20 15.18
CA LEU A 151 9.68 -3.84 13.79
C LEU A 151 8.65 -4.45 12.83
N PHE A 152 8.35 -5.74 12.97
CA PHE A 152 7.32 -6.41 12.17
C PHE A 152 5.93 -5.77 12.39
N GLY A 153 5.55 -5.49 13.64
CA GLY A 153 4.28 -4.83 13.97
C GLY A 153 4.12 -3.45 13.33
N TYR A 154 5.22 -2.72 13.13
CA TYR A 154 5.22 -1.41 12.47
C TYR A 154 5.19 -1.49 10.94
N VAL A 155 5.90 -2.46 10.36
CA VAL A 155 6.09 -2.60 8.91
C VAL A 155 4.93 -3.33 8.23
N ILE A 156 4.44 -4.42 8.81
CA ILE A 156 3.42 -5.30 8.20
C ILE A 156 2.14 -4.52 7.81
N PRO A 157 1.53 -3.68 8.67
CA PRO A 157 0.32 -2.96 8.30
C PRO A 157 0.52 -2.01 7.11
N GLY A 158 1.71 -1.39 7.02
CA GLY A 158 2.09 -0.53 5.90
C GLY A 158 2.19 -1.29 4.59
N LEU A 159 2.83 -2.47 4.60
CA LEU A 159 2.94 -3.33 3.44
C LEU A 159 1.59 -3.85 2.97
N LEU A 160 0.73 -4.31 3.88
CA LEU A 160 -0.62 -4.78 3.52
C LEU A 160 -1.46 -3.68 2.87
N LEU A 161 -1.33 -2.43 3.36
CA LEU A 161 -1.98 -1.29 2.74
C LEU A 161 -1.44 -1.04 1.33
N GLN A 162 -0.12 -1.06 1.14
CA GLN A 162 0.50 -0.88 -0.17
C GLN A 162 0.07 -1.95 -1.17
N VAL A 163 0.15 -3.23 -0.79
CA VAL A 163 -0.32 -4.34 -1.64
C VAL A 163 -1.78 -4.16 -2.05
N LYS A 164 -2.63 -3.68 -1.15
CA LYS A 164 -4.05 -3.40 -1.47
C LYS A 164 -4.21 -2.23 -2.43
N VAL A 165 -3.41 -1.17 -2.30
CA VAL A 165 -3.40 -0.04 -3.25
C VAL A 165 -2.93 -0.53 -4.61
N ASP A 166 -1.78 -1.19 -4.67
CA ASP A 166 -1.14 -1.65 -5.91
C ASP A 166 -2.08 -2.59 -6.67
N ARG A 167 -2.74 -3.52 -5.98
CA ARG A 167 -3.72 -4.43 -6.60
C ARG A 167 -4.91 -3.69 -7.21
N ARG A 168 -5.48 -2.70 -6.50
CA ARG A 168 -6.58 -1.90 -7.04
C ARG A 168 -6.14 -1.06 -8.23
N GLN A 169 -4.94 -0.49 -8.17
CA GLN A 169 -4.35 0.27 -9.27
C GLN A 169 -4.12 -0.62 -10.49
N GLU A 170 -3.59 -1.82 -10.30
CA GLU A 170 -3.43 -2.79 -11.39
C GLU A 170 -4.77 -3.19 -12.02
N GLU A 171 -5.81 -3.44 -11.22
CA GLU A 171 -7.17 -3.71 -11.71
C GLU A 171 -7.73 -2.55 -12.55
N MET A 172 -7.49 -1.30 -12.14
CA MET A 172 -7.87 -0.12 -12.93
C MET A 172 -7.06 0.01 -14.22
N VAL A 173 -5.74 -0.19 -14.15
CA VAL A 173 -4.81 -0.12 -15.29
C VAL A 173 -5.12 -1.17 -16.35
N ASN A 174 -5.56 -2.36 -15.95
CA ASN A 174 -5.89 -3.44 -16.87
C ASN A 174 -7.21 -3.20 -17.62
N GLY A 175 -8.20 -2.60 -16.95
CA GLY A 175 -9.48 -2.27 -17.57
C GLY A 175 -9.50 -0.96 -18.35
N PHE A 176 -8.52 -0.08 -18.13
CA PHE A 176 -8.50 1.26 -18.72
C PHE A 176 -8.47 1.29 -20.26
N PRO A 177 -7.69 0.44 -20.98
CA PRO A 177 -7.72 0.42 -22.45
C PRO A 177 -9.12 0.13 -23.01
N ASP A 178 -9.82 -0.84 -22.42
CA ASP A 178 -11.18 -1.23 -22.83
C ASP A 178 -12.17 -0.09 -22.59
N ALA A 179 -11.97 0.66 -21.50
CA ALA A 179 -12.74 1.86 -21.17
C ALA A 179 -12.60 2.97 -22.22
N LEU A 180 -11.36 3.23 -22.64
CA LEU A 180 -11.04 4.26 -23.63
C LEU A 180 -11.62 3.90 -25.00
N ASP A 181 -11.63 2.62 -25.35
CA ASP A 181 -12.23 2.14 -26.59
C ASP A 181 -13.74 2.37 -26.64
N LEU A 182 -14.45 2.03 -25.57
CA LEU A 182 -15.89 2.31 -25.46
C LEU A 182 -16.16 3.82 -25.47
N MET A 183 -15.31 4.60 -24.79
CA MET A 183 -15.43 6.05 -24.76
C MET A 183 -15.17 6.68 -26.14
N LEU A 184 -14.22 6.15 -26.90
CA LEU A 184 -13.92 6.59 -28.26
C LEU A 184 -15.15 6.43 -29.16
N VAL A 185 -15.76 5.24 -29.15
CA VAL A 185 -16.98 4.97 -29.93
C VAL A 185 -18.12 5.93 -29.54
N CYS A 186 -18.28 6.20 -28.24
CA CYS A 186 -19.28 7.14 -27.75
C CYS A 186 -19.04 8.57 -28.26
N VAL A 187 -17.80 9.05 -28.19
CA VAL A 187 -17.44 10.41 -28.61
C VAL A 187 -17.46 10.55 -30.15
N GLU A 188 -17.06 9.52 -30.90
CA GLU A 188 -17.17 9.49 -32.36
C GLU A 188 -18.63 9.51 -32.82
N ALA A 189 -19.54 8.90 -32.05
CA ALA A 189 -20.98 9.00 -32.27
C ALA A 189 -21.59 10.36 -31.90
N GLY A 190 -20.76 11.32 -31.45
CA GLY A 190 -21.19 12.67 -31.10
C GLY A 190 -21.77 12.79 -29.69
N LEU A 191 -21.63 11.78 -28.82
CA LEU A 191 -22.05 11.92 -27.42
C LEU A 191 -21.16 12.94 -26.71
N GLY A 192 -21.80 13.82 -25.92
CA GLY A 192 -21.10 14.69 -25.01
C GLY A 192 -20.29 13.89 -23.98
N LEU A 193 -19.18 14.44 -23.53
CA LEU A 193 -18.23 13.73 -22.64
C LEU A 193 -18.89 13.20 -21.36
N GLU A 194 -19.80 13.96 -20.76
CA GLU A 194 -20.55 13.53 -19.57
C GLU A 194 -21.39 12.27 -19.84
N THR A 195 -22.14 12.26 -20.94
CA THR A 195 -22.94 11.10 -21.37
C THR A 195 -22.06 9.92 -21.74
N ALA A 196 -20.89 10.16 -22.34
CA ALA A 196 -19.90 9.11 -22.63
C ALA A 196 -19.38 8.47 -21.33
N PHE A 197 -19.01 9.25 -20.31
CA PHE A 197 -18.62 8.70 -19.00
C PHE A 197 -19.75 7.89 -18.34
N ASP A 198 -21.00 8.35 -18.42
CA ASP A 198 -22.15 7.64 -17.86
C ASP A 198 -22.38 6.29 -18.56
N ARG A 199 -22.36 6.30 -19.90
CA ARG A 199 -22.57 5.08 -20.71
C ARG A 199 -21.44 4.07 -20.52
N VAL A 200 -20.19 4.51 -20.59
CA VAL A 200 -19.02 3.64 -20.39
C VAL A 200 -18.98 3.13 -18.94
N GLY A 201 -19.29 3.98 -17.96
CA GLY A 201 -19.38 3.57 -16.55
C GLY A 201 -20.38 2.45 -16.34
N MET A 202 -21.56 2.53 -16.95
CA MET A 202 -22.58 1.47 -16.88
C MET A 202 -22.11 0.17 -17.55
N GLU A 203 -21.52 0.25 -18.74
CA GLU A 203 -21.03 -0.93 -19.47
C GLU A 203 -19.92 -1.67 -18.71
N MET A 204 -19.06 -0.92 -18.02
CA MET A 204 -17.94 -1.48 -17.27
C MET A 204 -18.29 -2.04 -15.90
N MET A 205 -19.53 -1.92 -15.43
CA MET A 205 -19.92 -2.38 -14.08
C MET A 205 -19.66 -3.86 -13.85
N HIS A 206 -19.83 -4.70 -14.87
CA HIS A 206 -19.63 -6.15 -14.77
C HIS A 206 -18.16 -6.55 -14.96
N SER A 207 -17.46 -5.94 -15.91
CA SER A 207 -16.08 -6.31 -16.26
C SER A 207 -15.06 -5.69 -15.29
N HIS A 208 -15.23 -4.41 -14.96
CA HIS A 208 -14.25 -3.62 -14.19
C HIS A 208 -14.97 -2.66 -13.22
N PRO A 209 -15.56 -3.18 -12.13
CA PRO A 209 -16.42 -2.41 -11.22
C PRO A 209 -15.70 -1.23 -10.54
N LEU A 210 -14.39 -1.35 -10.29
CA LEU A 210 -13.58 -0.28 -9.72
C LEU A 210 -13.53 0.95 -10.62
N LEU A 211 -13.30 0.74 -11.92
CA LEU A 211 -13.22 1.84 -12.88
C LEU A 211 -14.60 2.43 -13.16
N ALA A 212 -15.63 1.58 -13.25
CA ALA A 212 -17.02 2.00 -13.35
C ALA A 212 -17.41 2.96 -12.21
N HIS A 213 -17.03 2.65 -10.96
CA HIS A 213 -17.28 3.52 -9.82
C HIS A 213 -16.55 4.87 -9.93
N GLN A 214 -15.31 4.87 -10.44
CA GLN A 214 -14.57 6.12 -10.66
C GLN A 214 -15.29 7.01 -11.69
N PHE A 215 -15.73 6.45 -12.82
CA PHE A 215 -16.45 7.18 -13.86
C PHE A 215 -17.83 7.67 -13.40
N ALA A 216 -18.59 6.84 -12.69
CA ALA A 216 -19.86 7.24 -12.08
C ALA A 216 -19.67 8.42 -11.12
N SER A 217 -18.56 8.45 -10.38
CA SER A 217 -18.23 9.58 -9.51
C SER A 217 -17.93 10.86 -10.29
N VAL A 218 -17.28 10.78 -11.46
CA VAL A 218 -17.06 11.97 -12.32
C VAL A 218 -18.40 12.51 -12.81
N VAL A 219 -19.30 11.64 -13.27
CA VAL A 219 -20.65 12.03 -13.69
C VAL A 219 -21.41 12.69 -12.55
N LEU A 220 -21.38 12.10 -11.36
CA LEU A 220 -22.01 12.67 -10.16
C LEU A 220 -21.43 14.05 -9.82
N GLU A 221 -20.11 14.21 -9.89
CA GLU A 221 -19.43 15.47 -9.64
C GLU A 221 -19.83 16.56 -10.66
N MET A 222 -19.92 16.22 -11.95
CA MET A 222 -20.38 17.12 -13.00
C MET A 222 -21.86 17.50 -12.82
N ARG A 223 -22.74 16.53 -12.52
CA ARG A 223 -24.16 16.78 -12.22
C ARG A 223 -24.37 17.63 -10.96
N ALA A 224 -23.44 17.57 -10.01
CA ALA A 224 -23.43 18.43 -8.83
C ALA A 224 -22.93 19.86 -9.12
N GLY A 225 -22.67 20.21 -10.37
CA GLY A 225 -22.29 21.56 -10.80
C GLY A 225 -20.79 21.84 -10.76
N ARG A 226 -19.93 20.83 -10.53
CA ARG A 226 -18.47 21.03 -10.65
C ARG A 226 -18.08 21.20 -12.11
N SER A 227 -17.01 21.97 -12.34
CA SER A 227 -16.44 22.09 -13.68
C SER A 227 -15.90 20.75 -14.17
N ARG A 228 -15.94 20.53 -15.50
CA ARG A 228 -15.41 19.31 -16.13
C ARG A 228 -13.93 19.11 -15.82
N GLU A 229 -13.17 20.20 -15.82
CA GLU A 229 -11.73 20.17 -15.51
C GLU A 229 -11.47 19.70 -14.08
N ASP A 230 -12.23 20.22 -13.11
CA ASP A 230 -12.06 19.84 -11.71
C ASP A 230 -12.44 18.38 -11.47
N ALA A 231 -13.52 17.91 -12.12
CA ALA A 231 -13.95 16.52 -12.02
C ALA A 231 -12.90 15.55 -12.59
N LEU A 232 -12.26 15.91 -13.72
CA LEU A 232 -11.17 15.14 -14.32
C LEU A 232 -9.89 15.16 -13.47
N ARG A 233 -9.53 16.30 -12.88
CA ARG A 233 -8.39 16.37 -11.93
C ARG A 233 -8.62 15.48 -10.70
N ARG A 234 -9.86 15.48 -10.17
CA ARG A 234 -10.24 14.64 -9.05
C ARG A 234 -10.26 13.16 -9.40
N LEU A 235 -10.65 12.81 -10.62
CA LEU A 235 -10.52 11.44 -11.15
C LEU A 235 -9.05 10.99 -11.10
N ALA A 236 -8.13 11.81 -11.63
CA ALA A 236 -6.70 11.51 -11.61
C ALA A 236 -6.14 11.33 -10.19
N ASP A 237 -6.52 12.19 -9.26
CA ASP A 237 -6.04 12.13 -7.88
C ASP A 237 -6.64 10.98 -7.07
N ARG A 238 -7.90 10.62 -7.32
CA ARG A 238 -8.58 9.49 -6.66
C ARG A 238 -8.14 8.14 -7.20
N ALA A 239 -7.96 8.03 -8.51
CA ALA A 239 -7.47 6.80 -9.13
C ALA A 239 -6.01 6.51 -8.71
N GLY A 240 -5.18 7.56 -8.63
CA GLY A 240 -3.78 7.42 -8.24
C GLY A 240 -2.93 6.64 -9.25
N VAL A 241 -3.42 6.52 -10.48
CA VAL A 241 -2.80 5.78 -11.59
C VAL A 241 -2.27 6.79 -12.61
N ASP A 242 -1.05 6.61 -13.08
CA ASP A 242 -0.38 7.54 -13.99
C ASP A 242 -1.09 7.62 -15.36
N GLU A 243 -1.58 6.49 -15.88
CA GLU A 243 -2.38 6.45 -17.11
C GLU A 243 -3.66 7.31 -16.99
N ILE A 244 -4.41 7.18 -15.90
CA ILE A 244 -5.64 7.96 -15.69
C ILE A 244 -5.32 9.44 -15.50
N ARG A 245 -4.19 9.76 -14.87
CA ARG A 245 -3.70 11.14 -14.73
C ARG A 245 -3.30 11.77 -16.06
N ALA A 246 -2.58 11.03 -16.89
CA ALA A 246 -2.20 11.46 -18.24
C ALA A 246 -3.45 11.68 -19.11
N PHE A 247 -4.38 10.72 -19.12
CA PHE A 247 -5.68 10.85 -19.79
C PHE A 247 -6.45 12.10 -19.38
N SER A 248 -6.62 12.32 -18.07
CA SER A 248 -7.37 13.48 -17.56
C SER A 248 -6.73 14.79 -18.01
N THR A 249 -5.39 14.84 -18.00
CA THR A 249 -4.62 16.00 -18.45
C THR A 249 -4.78 16.24 -19.95
N LEU A 250 -4.67 15.19 -20.77
CA LEU A 250 -4.85 15.26 -22.23
C LEU A 250 -6.25 15.72 -22.60
N LEU A 251 -7.27 15.22 -21.90
CA LEU A 251 -8.66 15.56 -22.14
C LEU A 251 -8.97 17.03 -21.79
N ILE A 252 -8.46 17.51 -20.65
CA ILE A 252 -8.56 18.93 -20.26
C ILE A 252 -7.89 19.82 -21.30
N GLN A 253 -6.69 19.45 -21.76
CA GLN A 253 -5.96 20.22 -22.77
C GLN A 253 -6.70 20.24 -24.11
N SER A 254 -7.22 19.10 -24.57
CA SER A 254 -7.98 19.01 -25.82
C SER A 254 -9.23 19.89 -25.78
N GLN A 255 -9.95 19.90 -24.66
CA GLN A 255 -11.11 20.78 -24.48
C GLN A 255 -10.75 22.27 -24.50
N LYS A 256 -9.64 22.68 -23.87
CA LYS A 256 -9.20 24.08 -23.85
C LYS A 256 -8.73 24.58 -25.21
N LEU A 257 -7.99 23.74 -25.93
CA LEU A 257 -7.40 24.08 -27.22
C LEU A 257 -8.39 23.91 -28.38
N GLY A 258 -9.58 23.36 -28.12
CA GLY A 258 -10.58 23.06 -29.15
C GLY A 258 -10.15 21.98 -30.14
N SER A 259 -9.15 21.15 -29.78
CA SER A 259 -8.72 20.04 -30.63
C SER A 259 -9.77 18.93 -30.61
N SER A 260 -9.78 18.08 -31.64
CA SER A 260 -10.70 16.94 -31.70
C SER A 260 -10.44 15.97 -30.54
N VAL A 261 -11.34 15.94 -29.56
CA VAL A 261 -11.31 15.01 -28.43
C VAL A 261 -11.26 13.56 -28.92
N ALA A 262 -12.01 13.24 -29.98
CA ALA A 262 -11.99 11.92 -30.60
C ALA A 262 -10.60 11.55 -31.13
N ALA A 263 -9.90 12.50 -31.77
CA ALA A 263 -8.54 12.25 -32.27
C ALA A 263 -7.55 12.01 -31.13
N THR A 264 -7.58 12.85 -30.08
CA THR A 264 -6.73 12.66 -28.89
C THR A 264 -7.02 11.33 -28.20
N LEU A 265 -8.30 10.97 -28.05
CA LEU A 265 -8.72 9.73 -27.44
C LEU A 265 -8.31 8.51 -28.26
N ARG A 266 -8.37 8.58 -29.59
CA ARG A 266 -7.94 7.50 -30.50
C ARG A 266 -6.45 7.21 -30.38
N VAL A 267 -5.62 8.26 -30.38
CA VAL A 267 -4.17 8.12 -30.21
C VAL A 267 -3.85 7.53 -28.84
N TYR A 268 -4.49 8.05 -27.79
CA TYR A 268 -4.22 7.59 -26.42
C TYR A 268 -4.73 6.16 -26.16
N ALA A 269 -5.88 5.79 -26.73
CA ALA A 269 -6.37 4.41 -26.68
C ALA A 269 -5.41 3.43 -27.39
N ALA A 270 -4.87 3.82 -28.55
CA ALA A 270 -3.86 3.03 -29.25
C ALA A 270 -2.57 2.85 -28.42
N GLU A 271 -2.09 3.92 -27.78
CA GLU A 271 -0.94 3.88 -26.87
C GLU A 271 -1.19 2.92 -25.69
N MET A 272 -2.39 2.95 -25.10
CA MET A 272 -2.74 2.05 -24.00
C MET A 272 -2.86 0.58 -24.42
N ARG A 273 -3.35 0.30 -25.63
CA ARG A 273 -3.34 -1.07 -26.20
C ARG A 273 -1.91 -1.56 -26.42
N GLU A 274 -1.04 -0.70 -26.95
CA GLU A 274 0.38 -1.02 -27.12
C GLU A 274 1.04 -1.29 -25.76
N LYS A 275 0.81 -0.44 -24.75
CA LYS A 275 1.32 -0.64 -23.39
C LYS A 275 0.83 -1.97 -22.78
N ARG A 276 -0.43 -2.35 -23.01
CA ARG A 276 -0.97 -3.65 -22.60
C ARG A 276 -0.22 -4.81 -23.27
N ARG A 277 0.09 -4.70 -24.57
CA ARG A 277 0.90 -5.69 -25.31
C ARG A 277 2.32 -5.77 -24.76
N MET A 278 2.98 -4.62 -24.57
CA MET A 278 4.34 -4.55 -23.99
C MET A 278 4.42 -5.21 -22.61
N ARG A 279 3.44 -4.99 -21.72
CA ARG A 279 3.41 -5.67 -20.41
C ARG A 279 3.28 -7.19 -20.54
N ALA A 280 2.53 -7.67 -21.53
CA ALA A 280 2.42 -9.11 -21.79
C ALA A 280 3.73 -9.69 -22.33
N GLU A 281 4.40 -8.96 -23.24
CA GLU A 281 5.71 -9.32 -23.79
C GLU A 281 6.80 -9.33 -22.70
N GLU A 282 6.84 -8.32 -21.83
CA GLU A 282 7.76 -8.28 -20.68
C GLU A 282 7.59 -9.49 -19.76
N ARG A 283 6.33 -9.88 -19.47
CA ARG A 283 6.03 -11.07 -18.67
C ARG A 283 6.55 -12.33 -19.37
N ALA A 284 6.38 -12.44 -20.69
CA ALA A 284 6.89 -13.55 -21.48
C ALA A 284 8.43 -13.60 -21.48
N HIS A 285 9.11 -12.47 -21.64
CA HIS A 285 10.57 -12.39 -21.66
C HIS A 285 11.23 -12.67 -20.30
N ARG A 286 10.50 -12.53 -19.18
CA ARG A 286 11.01 -12.90 -17.85
C ARG A 286 10.93 -14.41 -17.58
N LEU A 287 10.12 -15.17 -18.33
CA LEU A 287 9.95 -16.62 -18.12
C LEU A 287 11.25 -17.43 -18.23
N PRO A 288 12.13 -17.21 -19.22
CA PRO A 288 13.37 -17.99 -19.34
C PRO A 288 14.32 -17.84 -18.14
N VAL A 289 14.39 -16.63 -17.56
CA VAL A 289 15.23 -16.35 -16.39
C VAL A 289 14.66 -17.02 -15.13
N LEU A 290 13.34 -17.02 -14.98
CA LEU A 290 12.67 -17.73 -13.88
C LEU A 290 12.82 -19.25 -13.99
N LEU A 291 12.88 -19.80 -15.21
CA LEU A 291 13.06 -21.23 -15.46
C LEU A 291 14.52 -21.68 -15.31
N SER A 292 15.50 -20.81 -15.56
CA SER A 292 16.92 -21.17 -15.45
C SER A 292 17.36 -21.39 -13.99
N MET A 293 16.76 -20.70 -13.02
CA MET A 293 17.13 -20.84 -11.61
C MET A 293 16.81 -22.25 -11.06
N PRO A 294 15.59 -22.79 -11.19
CA PRO A 294 15.30 -24.19 -10.86
C PRO A 294 16.12 -25.17 -11.71
N LEU A 295 16.34 -24.88 -12.99
CA LEU A 295 17.12 -25.75 -13.87
C LEU A 295 18.54 -25.92 -13.31
N VAL A 296 19.27 -24.83 -13.06
CA VAL A 296 20.63 -24.88 -12.50
C VAL A 296 20.63 -25.46 -11.10
N GLY A 297 19.66 -25.05 -10.26
CA GLY A 297 19.53 -25.51 -8.88
C GLY A 297 19.24 -27.00 -8.74
N CYS A 298 18.54 -27.62 -9.70
CA CYS A 298 18.22 -29.05 -9.68
C CYS A 298 19.17 -29.89 -10.53
N MET A 299 19.60 -29.42 -11.72
CA MET A 299 20.53 -30.18 -12.57
C MET A 299 21.90 -30.35 -11.92
N LEU A 300 22.45 -29.29 -11.31
CA LEU A 300 23.82 -29.33 -10.81
C LEU A 300 24.00 -30.35 -9.66
N PRO A 301 23.14 -30.39 -8.62
CA PRO A 301 23.23 -31.41 -7.57
C PRO A 301 23.00 -32.82 -8.11
N VAL A 302 22.09 -32.99 -9.07
CA VAL A 302 21.81 -34.30 -9.69
C VAL A 302 23.02 -34.78 -10.50
N MET A 303 23.63 -33.92 -11.31
CA MET A 303 24.84 -34.25 -12.07
C MET A 303 26.01 -34.62 -11.15
N VAL A 304 26.26 -33.83 -10.10
CA VAL A 304 27.30 -34.14 -9.09
C VAL A 304 27.00 -35.45 -8.40
N GLY A 305 25.75 -35.69 -8.00
CA GLY A 305 25.32 -36.93 -7.38
C GLY A 305 25.56 -38.15 -8.28
N VAL A 306 25.12 -38.10 -9.53
CA VAL A 306 25.28 -39.21 -10.49
C VAL A 306 26.75 -39.52 -10.77
N LEU A 307 27.61 -38.50 -10.84
CA LEU A 307 29.05 -38.69 -11.07
C LEU A 307 29.80 -39.18 -9.81
N MET A 308 29.49 -38.65 -8.63
CA MET A 308 30.19 -38.99 -7.38
C MET A 308 29.80 -40.36 -6.82
N VAL A 309 28.53 -40.76 -6.93
CA VAL A 309 28.04 -42.04 -6.37
C VAL A 309 28.88 -43.26 -6.79
N PRO A 310 29.15 -43.53 -8.08
CA PRO A 310 29.97 -44.68 -8.47
C PRO A 310 31.44 -44.54 -8.10
N ALA A 311 31.97 -43.32 -8.00
CA ALA A 311 33.34 -43.06 -7.56
C ALA A 311 33.50 -43.39 -6.07
N VAL A 312 32.55 -42.95 -5.23
CA VAL A 312 32.51 -43.24 -3.80
C VAL A 312 32.29 -44.75 -3.56
N ILE A 313 31.36 -45.39 -4.28
CA ILE A 313 31.13 -46.85 -4.16
C ILE A 313 32.41 -47.62 -4.50
N ARG A 314 33.14 -47.22 -5.56
CA ARG A 314 34.41 -47.83 -5.92
C ARG A 314 35.47 -47.62 -4.84
N ALA A 315 35.65 -46.38 -4.37
CA ALA A 315 36.61 -46.07 -3.31
C ALA A 315 36.35 -46.88 -2.04
N ILE A 316 35.09 -46.98 -1.60
CA ILE A 316 34.70 -47.80 -0.43
C ILE A 316 35.02 -49.28 -0.67
N ARG A 317 34.73 -49.83 -1.86
CA ARG A 317 34.95 -51.26 -2.14
C ARG A 317 36.42 -51.64 -2.34
N THR A 318 37.28 -50.74 -2.82
CA THR A 318 38.69 -51.08 -3.10
C THR A 318 39.66 -50.60 -2.05
N VAL A 319 39.41 -49.46 -1.40
CA VAL A 319 40.37 -48.83 -0.49
C VAL A 319 40.17 -49.27 0.96
N ILE A 320 38.93 -49.45 1.42
CA ILE A 320 38.64 -49.88 2.79
C ILE A 320 39.13 -51.30 3.09
N PRO A 321 38.89 -52.32 2.23
CA PRO A 321 39.45 -53.66 2.48
C PRO A 321 40.95 -53.78 2.19
N ALA A 322 41.60 -52.74 1.66
CA ALA A 322 43.06 -52.69 1.51
C ALA A 322 43.77 -52.01 2.70
N LEU A 323 43.00 -51.39 3.61
CA LEU A 323 43.49 -50.67 4.79
C LEU A 323 43.16 -51.38 6.12
N GLY A 324 42.42 -52.50 6.08
CA GLY A 324 42.17 -53.40 7.22
C GLY A 324 42.63 -54.80 6.87
#